data_AF-A0A534Q1J6-F1
#
_entry.id   AF-A0A534Q1J6-F1
#
_cell.length_a   1.000
_cell.length_b   1.000
_cell.length_c   1.000
_cell.angle_alpha   90.00
_cell.angle_beta   90.00
_cell.angle_gamma   90.00
#
_symmetry.space_group_name_H-M   'P 1'
#
loop_
_entity.id
_entity.type
_entity.pdbx_description
1 polymer ?
#
loop_
_entity_poly.entity_id
_entity_poly.type
_entity_poly.pdbx_seq_one_letter_code
_entity_poly.pdbx_strand_id
1 'polypeptide(L)'
;MDRPLWQMLLPLFLIGLTIHRATIGFVLYETEMSPALVAAYVLQTASALAAAVAIWLGRPWTVGILLALGALLAAASLLEGFWLGLRPPVVSVSEVLVIALSTGALALVMRREFGGEGGGTL
;
A
#
# COMPACT_ATOMS: atom_id res chain seq x y z
N MET A 1 1.09 16.05 -24.13
CA MET A 1 1.00 14.72 -23.48
C MET A 1 0.54 15.00 -22.06
N ASP A 2 -0.76 15.19 -21.87
CA ASP A 2 -1.29 15.71 -20.61
C ASP A 2 -1.69 14.51 -19.76
N ARG A 3 -0.70 13.78 -19.26
CA ARG A 3 -0.97 12.77 -18.23
C ARG A 3 -1.41 13.52 -16.97
N PRO A 4 -2.55 13.18 -16.38
CA PRO A 4 -3.04 13.89 -15.21
C PRO A 4 -2.02 13.77 -14.07
N LEU A 5 -1.77 14.87 -13.35
CA LEU A 5 -0.71 14.97 -12.34
C LEU A 5 -0.75 13.84 -11.30
N TRP A 6 -1.96 13.35 -10.97
CA TRP A 6 -2.13 12.23 -10.04
C TRP A 6 -1.48 10.94 -10.55
N GLN A 7 -1.45 10.67 -11.86
CA GLN A 7 -0.78 9.49 -12.43
C GLN A 7 0.75 9.55 -12.29
N MET A 8 1.32 10.72 -12.04
CA MET A 8 2.76 10.87 -11.75
C MET A 8 3.04 10.87 -10.25
N LEU A 9 2.21 11.55 -9.46
CA LEU A 9 2.40 11.70 -8.02
C LEU A 9 2.15 10.39 -7.26
N LEU A 10 1.17 9.59 -7.65
CA LEU A 10 0.82 8.35 -6.93
C LEU A 10 1.90 7.27 -7.04
N PRO A 11 2.43 6.95 -8.23
CA PRO A 11 3.56 6.03 -8.34
C PRO A 11 4.77 6.54 -7.59
N LEU A 12 5.05 7.85 -7.61
CA LEU A 12 6.16 8.43 -6.87
C LEU A 12 5.99 8.25 -5.35
N PHE A 13 4.78 8.49 -4.84
CA PHE A 13 4.45 8.23 -3.44
C PHE A 13 4.63 6.76 -3.07
N LEU A 14 4.17 5.83 -3.92
CA LEU A 14 4.31 4.40 -3.70
C LEU A 14 5.77 3.93 -3.77
N ILE A 15 6.60 4.53 -4.62
CA ILE A 15 8.05 4.31 -4.64
C ILE A 15 8.66 4.77 -3.32
N GLY A 16 8.28 5.95 -2.82
CA GLY A 16 8.70 6.44 -1.49
C GLY A 16 8.31 5.48 -0.36
N LEU A 17 7.08 4.96 -0.39
CA LEU A 17 6.60 3.94 0.55
C LEU A 17 7.41 2.64 0.43
N THR A 18 7.75 2.24 -0.78
CA THR A 18 8.57 1.05 -1.06
C THR A 18 9.95 1.19 -0.43
N ILE A 19 10.64 2.32 -0.65
CA ILE A 19 11.95 2.60 -0.04
C ILE A 19 11.84 2.60 1.48
N HIS A 20 10.84 3.30 2.04
CA HIS A 20 10.67 3.37 3.48
C HIS A 20 10.46 1.98 4.11
N ARG A 21 9.60 1.14 3.52
CA ARG A 21 9.34 -0.22 4.01
C ARG A 21 10.53 -1.16 3.78
N ALA A 22 11.28 -0.99 2.69
CA ALA A 22 12.52 -1.72 2.45
C ALA A 22 13.58 -1.40 3.52
N THR A 23 13.74 -0.13 3.88
CA THR A 23 14.67 0.29 4.94
C THR A 23 14.30 -0.34 6.28
N ILE A 24 13.01 -0.30 6.68
CA ILE A 24 12.58 -0.93 7.94
C ILE A 24 12.79 -2.45 7.88
N GLY A 25 12.42 -3.10 6.77
CA GLY A 25 12.65 -4.53 6.59
C GLY A 25 14.13 -4.92 6.68
N PHE A 26 15.02 -4.09 6.16
CA PHE A 26 16.47 -4.28 6.25
C PHE A 26 16.99 -4.15 7.69
N VAL A 27 16.54 -3.12 8.42
CA VAL A 27 16.89 -2.94 9.85
C VAL A 27 16.40 -4.13 10.70
N LEU A 28 15.20 -4.64 10.40
CA LEU A 28 14.65 -5.81 11.09
C LEU A 28 15.39 -7.10 10.75
N TYR A 29 15.92 -7.21 9.54
CA TYR A 29 16.78 -8.33 9.13
C TYR A 29 18.11 -8.31 9.88
N GLU A 30 18.75 -7.13 10.04
CA GLU A 30 20.00 -7.01 10.78
C GLU A 30 19.86 -7.28 12.29
N THR A 31 18.67 -7.07 12.84
CA THR A 31 18.40 -7.25 14.29
C THR A 31 17.96 -8.68 14.65
N GLU A 32 18.07 -9.64 13.74
CA GLU A 32 17.65 -11.05 13.91
C GLU A 32 16.19 -11.19 14.41
N MET A 33 15.33 -10.22 14.11
CA MET A 33 13.91 -10.33 14.43
C MET A 33 13.24 -11.44 13.61
N SER A 34 12.11 -11.94 14.11
CA SER A 34 11.39 -13.09 13.55
C SER A 34 11.34 -13.06 12.01
N PRO A 35 11.75 -14.14 11.31
CA PRO A 35 11.79 -14.17 9.85
C PRO A 35 10.41 -13.96 9.20
N ALA A 36 9.32 -14.22 9.94
CA ALA A 36 7.97 -13.91 9.52
C ALA A 36 7.71 -12.40 9.37
N LEU A 37 8.32 -11.56 10.24
CA LEU A 37 8.23 -10.10 10.13
C LEU A 37 8.96 -9.62 8.87
N VAL A 38 10.19 -10.08 8.66
CA VAL A 38 10.98 -9.71 7.48
C VAL A 38 10.22 -10.08 6.19
N ALA A 39 9.64 -11.29 6.12
CA ALA A 39 8.82 -11.71 4.99
C ALA A 39 7.59 -10.80 4.77
N ALA A 40 6.93 -10.35 5.84
CA ALA A 40 5.80 -9.44 5.75
C ALA A 40 6.20 -8.05 5.19
N TYR A 41 7.35 -7.50 5.59
CA TYR A 41 7.86 -6.25 5.02
C TYR A 41 8.30 -6.40 3.57
N VAL A 42 8.94 -7.52 3.20
CA VAL A 42 9.26 -7.82 1.80
C VAL A 42 7.99 -7.88 0.95
N LEU A 43 6.93 -8.53 1.44
CA LEU A 43 5.65 -8.62 0.75
C LEU A 43 4.98 -7.24 0.59
N GLN A 44 5.04 -6.38 1.60
CA GLN A 44 4.56 -4.99 1.50
C GLN A 44 5.34 -4.19 0.45
N THR A 45 6.66 -4.35 0.44
CA THR A 45 7.57 -3.68 -0.48
C THR A 45 7.26 -4.10 -1.93
N ALA A 46 7.12 -5.41 -2.18
CA ALA A 46 6.75 -5.94 -3.49
C ALA A 46 5.36 -5.47 -3.92
N SER A 47 4.39 -5.42 -3.00
CA SER A 47 3.02 -4.97 -3.27
C SER A 47 2.96 -3.48 -3.60
N ALA A 48 3.73 -2.65 -2.91
CA ALA A 48 3.83 -1.20 -3.17
C ALA A 48 4.46 -0.94 -4.54
N LEU A 49 5.53 -1.66 -4.89
CA LEU A 49 6.17 -1.56 -6.20
C LEU A 49 5.22 -2.02 -7.31
N ALA A 50 4.53 -3.14 -7.11
CA ALA A 50 3.54 -3.66 -8.06
C ALA A 50 2.39 -2.69 -8.27
N ALA A 51 1.90 -2.02 -7.21
CA ALA A 51 0.87 -0.98 -7.32
C ALA A 51 1.38 0.24 -8.11
N ALA A 52 2.62 0.68 -7.86
CA ALA A 52 3.22 1.81 -8.58
C ALA A 52 3.32 1.52 -10.08
N VAL A 53 3.80 0.33 -10.44
CA VAL A 53 3.91 -0.13 -11.83
C VAL A 53 2.53 -0.29 -12.47
N ALA A 54 1.56 -0.85 -11.76
CA ALA A 54 0.20 -1.04 -12.26
C ALA A 54 -0.51 0.30 -12.56
N ILE A 55 -0.33 1.31 -11.70
CA ILE A 55 -0.82 2.68 -11.94
C ILE A 55 -0.13 3.31 -13.13
N TRP A 56 1.19 3.15 -13.24
CA TRP A 56 1.96 3.75 -14.33
C TRP A 56 1.61 3.17 -15.70
N LEU A 57 1.25 1.88 -15.73
CA LEU A 57 0.74 1.17 -16.91
C LEU A 57 -0.77 1.35 -17.12
N GLY A 58 -1.48 2.04 -16.22
CA GLY A 58 -2.93 2.26 -16.30
C GLY A 58 -3.76 0.98 -16.25
N ARG A 59 -3.30 -0.06 -15.54
CA ARG A 59 -3.97 -1.37 -15.53
C ARG A 59 -5.13 -1.43 -14.52
N PRO A 60 -6.23 -2.14 -14.84
CA PRO A 60 -7.40 -2.25 -13.95
C PRO A 60 -7.13 -3.07 -12.68
N TRP A 61 -6.12 -3.95 -12.71
CA TRP A 61 -5.77 -4.81 -11.55
C TRP A 61 -5.11 -4.03 -10.40
N THR A 62 -4.79 -2.75 -10.61
CA THR A 62 -4.29 -1.81 -9.61
C THR A 62 -5.14 -1.80 -8.34
N VAL A 63 -6.47 -1.86 -8.49
CA VAL A 63 -7.41 -1.82 -7.36
C VAL A 63 -7.19 -3.00 -6.41
N GLY A 64 -7.01 -4.21 -6.96
CA GLY A 64 -6.75 -5.40 -6.16
C GLY A 64 -5.42 -5.33 -5.40
N ILE A 65 -4.36 -4.83 -6.06
CA ILE A 65 -3.04 -4.67 -5.45
C ILE A 65 -3.06 -3.61 -4.35
N LEU A 66 -3.76 -2.49 -4.56
CA LEU A 66 -3.93 -1.46 -3.54
C LEU A 66 -4.67 -1.99 -2.31
N LEU A 67 -5.78 -2.72 -2.50
CA LEU A 67 -6.51 -3.32 -1.39
C LEU A 67 -5.66 -4.32 -0.60
N ALA A 68 -4.91 -5.17 -1.31
CA ALA A 68 -3.98 -6.10 -0.67
C ALA A 68 -2.88 -5.36 0.12
N LEU A 69 -2.31 -4.30 -0.46
CA LEU A 69 -1.31 -3.45 0.20
C LEU A 69 -1.88 -2.78 1.46
N GLY A 70 -3.09 -2.22 1.40
CA GLY A 70 -3.74 -1.62 2.56
C GLY A 70 -4.00 -2.63 3.67
N ALA A 71 -4.45 -3.84 3.32
CA ALA A 71 -4.63 -4.92 4.29
C ALA A 71 -3.30 -5.33 4.96
N LEU A 72 -2.22 -5.43 4.18
CA LEU A 72 -0.89 -5.72 4.71
C LEU A 72 -0.37 -4.62 5.64
N LEU A 73 -0.57 -3.34 5.28
CA LEU A 73 -0.18 -2.20 6.11
C LEU A 73 -0.99 -2.13 7.41
N ALA A 74 -2.29 -2.41 7.35
CA ALA A 74 -3.16 -2.46 8.52
C ALA A 74 -2.80 -3.64 9.46
N ALA A 75 -2.50 -4.81 8.89
CA ALA A 75 -2.02 -5.94 9.68
C ALA A 75 -0.67 -5.61 10.36
N ALA A 76 0.23 -4.93 9.64
CA ALA A 76 1.52 -4.52 10.18
C ALA A 76 1.38 -3.48 11.30
N SER A 77 0.49 -2.48 11.17
CA SER A 77 0.30 -1.47 12.23
C SER A 77 -0.34 -2.07 13.49
N LEU A 78 -1.23 -3.06 13.36
CA LEU A 78 -1.71 -3.84 14.50
C LEU A 78 -0.58 -4.64 15.13
N LEU A 79 0.27 -5.27 14.33
CA LEU A 79 1.40 -6.07 14.83
C LEU A 79 2.44 -5.20 15.57
N GLU A 80 2.80 -4.07 14.99
CA GLU A 80 3.73 -3.09 15.58
C GLU A 80 3.16 -2.49 16.88
N GLY A 81 1.86 -2.19 16.90
CA GLY A 81 1.16 -1.63 18.06
C GLY A 81 0.97 -2.62 19.21
N PHE A 82 0.35 -3.76 18.92
CA PHE A 82 -0.01 -4.76 19.93
C PHE A 82 1.15 -5.66 20.32
N TRP A 83 1.98 -6.08 19.37
CA TRP A 83 2.96 -7.14 19.63
C TRP A 83 4.32 -6.61 20.06
N LEU A 84 4.75 -5.48 19.49
CA LEU A 84 6.03 -4.85 19.85
C LEU A 84 5.89 -3.82 20.98
N GLY A 85 4.67 -3.48 21.39
CA GLY A 85 4.41 -2.49 22.45
C GLY A 85 4.95 -1.09 22.14
N LEU A 86 5.31 -0.83 20.88
CA LEU A 86 5.98 0.39 20.44
C LEU A 86 5.05 1.61 20.44
N ARG A 87 3.73 1.39 20.50
CA ARG A 87 2.72 2.45 20.43
C ARG A 87 1.50 2.17 21.32
N PRO A 88 0.81 3.21 21.80
CA PRO A 88 -0.47 3.06 22.49
C PRO A 88 -1.51 2.39 21.56
N PRO A 89 -2.33 1.44 22.05
CA PRO A 89 -3.29 0.70 21.22
C PRO A 89 -4.25 1.60 20.43
N VAL A 90 -4.64 2.75 21.00
CA VAL A 90 -5.51 3.74 20.37
C VAL A 90 -4.89 4.34 19.12
N VAL A 91 -3.56 4.56 19.12
CA VAL A 91 -2.83 5.08 17.97
C VAL A 91 -2.85 4.07 16.84
N SER A 92 -2.59 2.79 17.13
CA SER A 92 -2.60 1.73 16.13
C SER A 92 -3.99 1.51 15.50
N VAL A 93 -5.06 1.56 16.29
CA VAL A 93 -6.43 1.48 15.76
C VAL A 93 -6.75 2.67 14.85
N SER A 94 -6.34 3.88 15.24
CA SER A 94 -6.51 5.07 14.39
C SER A 94 -5.72 4.97 13.08
N GLU A 95 -4.51 4.40 13.13
CA GLU A 95 -3.64 4.20 11.97
C GLU A 95 -4.24 3.16 11.00
N VAL A 96 -4.80 2.06 11.53
CA VAL A 96 -5.57 1.09 10.73
C VAL A 96 -6.76 1.74 10.04
N LEU A 97 -7.54 2.55 10.77
CA LEU A 97 -8.70 3.24 10.19
C LEU A 97 -8.28 4.22 9.09
N VAL A 98 -7.22 4.99 9.30
CA VAL A 98 -6.67 5.90 8.29
C VAL A 98 -6.18 5.13 7.07
N ILE A 99 -5.47 4.01 7.25
CA ILE A 99 -5.00 3.16 6.14
C ILE A 99 -6.20 2.58 5.38
N ALA A 100 -7.17 2.00 6.07
CA ALA A 100 -8.35 1.39 5.47
C ALA A 100 -9.17 2.41 4.68
N LEU A 101 -9.41 3.60 5.26
CA LEU A 101 -10.16 4.68 4.60
C LEU A 101 -9.39 5.27 3.41
N SER A 102 -8.08 5.49 3.56
CA SER A 102 -7.25 6.08 2.50
C SER A 102 -7.07 5.12 1.33
N THR A 103 -6.75 3.85 1.61
CA THR A 103 -6.63 2.82 0.59
C THR A 103 -7.98 2.51 -0.05
N GLY A 104 -9.07 2.46 0.73
CA GLY A 104 -10.42 2.25 0.22
C GLY A 104 -10.90 3.39 -0.68
N ALA A 105 -10.68 4.64 -0.28
CA ALA A 105 -10.99 5.82 -1.09
C ALA A 105 -10.17 5.81 -2.40
N LEU A 106 -8.87 5.50 -2.31
CA LEU A 106 -8.01 5.40 -3.47
C LEU A 106 -8.44 4.27 -4.42
N ALA A 107 -8.79 3.10 -3.88
CA ALA A 107 -9.31 1.97 -4.64
C ALA A 107 -10.62 2.32 -5.38
N LEU A 108 -11.52 3.08 -4.74
CA LEU A 108 -12.75 3.57 -5.37
C LEU A 108 -12.48 4.57 -6.50
N VAL A 109 -11.55 5.51 -6.29
CA VAL A 109 -11.13 6.47 -7.33
C VAL A 109 -10.52 5.74 -8.52
N MET A 110 -9.60 4.80 -8.28
CA MET A 110 -8.97 4.01 -9.34
C MET A 110 -9.99 3.13 -10.07
N ARG A 111 -10.97 2.55 -9.36
CA ARG A 111 -12.05 1.79 -9.99
C ARG A 111 -12.93 2.66 -10.90
N ARG A 112 -13.15 3.93 -10.53
CA ARG A 112 -13.89 4.89 -11.36
C ARG A 112 -13.11 5.28 -12.61
N GLU A 113 -11.81 5.55 -12.46
CA GLU A 113 -10.93 5.96 -13.57
C GLU A 113 -10.67 4.82 -14.57
N PHE A 114 -10.42 3.60 -14.09
CA PHE A 114 -10.09 2.44 -14.95
C PHE A 114 -11.30 1.54 -15.29
N GLY A 115 -12.45 1.76 -14.67
CA GLY A 115 -13.68 1.00 -14.91
C GLY A 115 -14.73 1.72 -15.77
N GLY A 116 -14.46 2.96 -16.19
CA GLY A 116 -15.39 3.81 -16.95
C GLY A 116 -15.55 3.47 -18.43
N GLU A 117 -14.72 2.62 -19.02
CA GLU A 117 -14.77 2.25 -20.45
C GLU A 117 -15.61 0.99 -20.74
N GLY A 118 -16.64 0.73 -19.93
CA GLY A 118 -17.48 -0.46 -20.03
C GLY A 118 -18.95 -0.25 -20.40
N GLY A 119 -19.38 0.97 -20.74
CA GLY A 119 -20.78 1.27 -21.03
C GLY A 119 -20.96 2.34 -22.10
N GLY A 120 -21.11 1.92 -23.36
CA GLY A 120 -21.54 2.83 -24.42
C GLY A 120 -21.14 2.49 -25.85
N THR A 121 -21.23 1.24 -26.28
CA THR A 121 -21.38 0.90 -27.71
C THR A 121 -22.05 -0.47 -27.86
N LEU A 122 -23.38 -0.49 -27.76
CA LEU A 122 -24.26 -1.30 -28.61
C LEU A 122 -25.59 -0.54 -28.75
#